data_AF-A0A6N2YNQ8-F1
#
_entry.id   AF-A0A6N2YNQ8-F1
#
_cell.length_a   1.000
_cell.length_b   1.000
_cell.length_c   1.000
_cell.angle_alpha   90.00
_cell.angle_beta   90.00
_cell.angle_gamma   90.00
#
_symmetry.space_group_name_H-M   'P 1'
#
loop_
_entity.id
_entity.type
_entity.pdbx_description
1 polymer ?
#
loop_
_entity_poly.entity_id
_entity_poly.type
_entity_poly.pdbx_seq_one_letter_code
_entity_poly.pdbx_strand_id
1 'polypeptide(L)'
;MEDFKGTKGNWSYSKETGTIRGNGGLLAELLINGSEDHNGTLMAAAPELLEALQLSLTAMNEMGDILNFHDMADAESVEKLTPAFEMARTAINNALGKE
;
A
#
# COMPACT_ATOMS: atom_id res chain seq x y z
N MET A 1 12.20 2.81 -3.86
CA MET A 1 11.04 2.98 -2.97
C MET A 1 11.22 4.20 -2.14
N GLU A 2 10.13 4.88 -1.86
CA GLU A 2 10.16 6.11 -1.08
C GLU A 2 9.93 5.83 0.41
N ASP A 3 10.50 6.70 1.23
CA ASP A 3 10.40 6.58 2.67
C ASP A 3 8.99 6.90 3.15
N PHE A 4 8.36 5.93 3.82
CA PHE A 4 7.13 6.16 4.58
C PHE A 4 7.42 7.07 5.78
N LYS A 5 6.69 8.19 5.88
CA LYS A 5 6.83 9.19 6.94
C LYS A 5 6.22 8.77 8.29
N GLY A 6 5.41 7.70 8.32
CA GLY A 6 4.81 7.17 9.54
C GLY A 6 5.76 6.28 10.36
N THR A 7 5.23 5.60 11.38
CA THR A 7 6.05 4.73 12.23
C THR A 7 6.59 3.55 11.44
N LYS A 8 7.91 3.49 11.28
CA LYS A 8 8.60 2.44 10.54
C LYS A 8 8.65 1.12 11.32
N GLY A 9 8.90 0.04 10.59
CA GLY A 9 9.11 -1.30 11.13
C GLY A 9 7.84 -2.13 11.24
N ASN A 10 7.99 -3.34 11.78
CA ASN A 10 6.89 -4.30 11.87
C ASN A 10 5.86 -3.84 12.89
N TRP A 11 4.60 -3.86 12.50
CA TRP A 11 3.49 -3.66 13.41
C TRP A 11 2.82 -5.00 13.70
N SER A 12 2.28 -5.15 14.90
CA SER A 12 1.56 -6.35 15.33
C SER A 12 0.23 -5.96 15.95
N TYR A 13 -0.83 -6.66 15.57
CA TYR A 13 -2.15 -6.54 16.18
C TYR A 13 -2.35 -7.57 17.29
N SER A 14 -2.88 -7.13 18.43
CA SER A 14 -3.27 -7.99 19.56
C SER A 14 -4.79 -8.05 19.66
N LYS A 15 -5.38 -9.21 19.36
CA LYS A 15 -6.82 -9.47 19.50
C LYS A 15 -7.32 -9.35 20.93
N GLU A 16 -6.48 -9.73 21.90
CA GLU A 16 -6.82 -9.70 23.33
C GLU A 16 -7.02 -8.27 23.85
N THR A 17 -6.30 -7.32 23.28
CA THR A 17 -6.29 -5.93 23.75
C THR A 17 -6.85 -4.93 22.73
N GLY A 18 -7.13 -5.37 21.50
CA GLY A 18 -7.56 -4.50 20.41
C GLY A 18 -6.47 -3.52 19.98
N THR A 19 -5.18 -3.80 20.24
CA THR A 19 -4.11 -2.81 20.03
C THR A 19 -3.19 -3.16 18.86
N ILE A 20 -2.74 -2.12 18.14
CA ILE A 20 -1.64 -2.21 17.18
C ILE A 20 -0.41 -1.60 17.83
N ARG A 21 0.69 -2.35 17.81
CA ARG A 21 1.97 -1.94 18.39
C ARG A 21 3.09 -2.06 17.36
N GLY A 22 4.04 -1.15 17.41
CA GLY A 22 5.31 -1.24 16.70
C GLY A 22 6.49 -1.22 17.67
N ASN A 23 7.71 -1.16 17.13
CA ASN A 23 8.94 -1.13 17.93
C ASN A 23 8.99 0.03 18.95
N GLY A 24 8.30 1.14 18.66
CA GLY A 24 8.21 2.33 19.52
C GLY A 24 7.07 2.29 20.55
N GLY A 25 6.28 1.21 20.61
CA GLY A 25 5.15 1.08 21.54
C GLY A 25 3.79 1.08 20.85
N LEU A 26 2.79 1.62 21.54
CA LEU A 26 1.39 1.64 21.08
C LEU A 26 1.21 2.62 19.91
N LEU A 27 0.56 2.16 18.85
CA LEU A 27 0.26 2.95 17.65
C LEU A 27 -1.22 3.28 17.51
N ALA A 28 -2.09 2.30 17.79
CA ALA A 28 -3.53 2.46 17.70
C ALA A 28 -4.27 1.47 18.63
N GLU A 29 -5.49 1.83 19.01
CA GLU A 29 -6.43 0.97 19.74
C GLU A 29 -7.76 0.92 18.97
N LEU A 30 -8.32 -0.27 18.82
CA LEU A 30 -9.58 -0.55 18.14
C LEU A 30 -10.62 -1.04 19.15
N LEU A 31 -11.89 -0.72 18.87
CA LEU A 31 -13.03 -1.22 19.64
C LEU A 31 -13.20 -2.72 19.41
N ILE A 32 -13.06 -3.52 20.47
CA ILE A 32 -13.21 -4.98 20.38
C ILE A 32 -14.71 -5.32 20.34
N ASN A 33 -15.28 -5.41 19.15
CA ASN A 33 -16.66 -5.85 18.91
C ASN A 33 -16.75 -7.15 18.08
N GLY A 34 -15.61 -7.82 17.82
CA GLY A 34 -15.50 -9.06 17.04
C GLY A 34 -15.37 -8.87 15.53
N SER A 35 -15.78 -7.73 14.97
CA SER A 35 -15.59 -7.36 13.55
C SER A 35 -14.22 -6.70 13.31
N GLU A 36 -13.78 -5.87 14.25
CA GLU A 36 -12.60 -5.01 14.09
C GLU A 36 -11.25 -5.77 14.08
N ASP A 37 -11.22 -7.05 14.45
CA ASP A 37 -9.97 -7.84 14.44
C ASP A 37 -9.33 -7.94 13.05
N HIS A 38 -10.16 -8.02 12.01
CA HIS A 38 -9.68 -8.03 10.63
C HIS A 38 -9.14 -6.66 10.23
N ASN A 39 -9.78 -5.57 10.69
CA ASN A 39 -9.30 -4.21 10.47
C ASN A 39 -7.96 -3.98 11.16
N GLY A 40 -7.83 -4.40 12.41
CA GLY A 40 -6.57 -4.34 13.16
C GLY A 40 -5.45 -5.11 12.48
N THR A 41 -5.75 -6.31 11.96
CA THR A 41 -4.78 -7.11 11.19
C THR A 41 -4.36 -6.41 9.90
N LEU A 42 -5.32 -5.86 9.14
CA LEU A 42 -5.05 -5.10 7.91
C LEU A 42 -4.19 -3.87 8.19
N MET A 43 -4.53 -3.11 9.23
CA MET A 43 -3.79 -1.90 9.62
C MET A 43 -2.37 -2.25 10.11
N ALA A 44 -2.17 -3.36 10.83
CA ALA A 44 -0.84 -3.81 11.21
C ALA A 44 0.02 -4.22 10.00
N ALA A 45 -0.59 -4.69 8.92
CA ALA A 45 0.12 -4.99 7.68
C ALA A 45 0.44 -3.74 6.82
N ALA A 46 -0.03 -2.54 7.20
CA ALA A 46 0.07 -1.34 6.37
C ALA A 46 1.51 -1.00 5.92
N PRO A 47 2.57 -1.10 6.75
CA PRO A 47 3.94 -0.82 6.28
C PRO A 47 4.39 -1.76 5.15
N GLU A 48 4.18 -3.06 5.32
CA GLU A 48 4.57 -4.09 4.34
C GLU A 48 3.71 -3.99 3.07
N LEU A 49 2.41 -3.72 3.22
CA LEU A 49 1.51 -3.50 2.08
C LEU A 49 1.94 -2.28 1.27
N LEU A 50 2.30 -1.17 1.91
CA LEU A 50 2.76 0.03 1.21
C LEU A 50 4.07 -0.23 0.47
N GLU A 51 5.00 -0.98 1.05
CA GLU A 51 6.24 -1.39 0.40
C GLU A 51 5.98 -2.26 -0.84
N ALA A 52 5.16 -3.31 -0.69
CA ALA A 52 4.80 -4.21 -1.78
C ALA A 52 4.06 -3.50 -2.93
N LEU A 53 3.19 -2.54 -2.60
CA LEU A 53 2.48 -1.73 -3.59
C LEU A 53 3.43 -0.81 -4.36
N GLN A 54 4.40 -0.18 -3.70
CA GLN A 54 5.42 0.63 -4.37
C GLN A 54 6.30 -0.21 -5.31
N LEU A 55 6.69 -1.42 -4.90
CA LEU A 55 7.43 -2.35 -5.76
C LEU A 55 6.62 -2.77 -6.98
N SER A 56 5.35 -3.12 -6.75
CA SER A 56 4.44 -3.52 -7.82
C SER A 56 4.24 -2.38 -8.82
N LEU A 57 4.02 -1.15 -8.36
CA LEU A 57 3.89 0.02 -9.25
C LEU A 57 5.16 0.26 -10.06
N THR A 58 6.33 0.11 -9.43
CA THR A 58 7.63 0.25 -10.12
C THR A 58 7.77 -0.78 -11.24
N ALA A 59 7.54 -2.06 -10.93
CA ALA A 59 7.62 -3.15 -11.90
C ALA A 59 6.61 -2.99 -13.07
N MET A 60 5.41 -2.50 -12.77
CA MET A 60 4.40 -2.26 -13.81
C MET A 60 4.78 -1.08 -14.72
N ASN A 61 5.36 -0.01 -14.18
CA ASN A 61 5.86 1.11 -14.99
C ASN A 61 6.99 0.64 -15.92
N GLU A 62 7.97 -0.12 -15.40
CA GLU A 62 9.06 -0.68 -16.21
C GLU A 62 8.53 -1.61 -17.32
N MET A 63 7.52 -2.44 -17.02
CA MET A 63 6.87 -3.28 -18.03
C MET A 63 6.16 -2.44 -19.10
N GLY A 64 5.47 -1.36 -18.72
CA GLY A 64 4.83 -0.44 -19.65
C GLY A 64 5.83 0.21 -20.61
N ASP A 65 6.99 0.64 -20.09
CA ASP A 65 8.06 1.24 -20.91
C ASP A 65 8.64 0.23 -21.91
N ILE A 66 8.84 -1.03 -21.50
CA ILE A 66 9.30 -2.10 -22.40
C ILE A 66 8.29 -2.35 -23.52
N LEU A 67 7.00 -2.45 -23.18
CA LEU A 67 5.95 -2.70 -24.18
C LEU A 67 5.82 -1.55 -25.18
N ASN A 68 5.92 -0.30 -24.71
CA ASN A 68 5.94 0.87 -25.57
C ASN A 68 7.19 0.92 -26.47
N PHE A 69 8.38 0.61 -25.93
CA PHE A 69 9.62 0.61 -26.70
C PHE A 69 9.61 -0.41 -27.86
N HIS A 70 8.93 -1.54 -27.66
CA HIS A 70 8.79 -2.57 -28.67
C HIS A 70 7.56 -2.41 -29.58
N ASP A 71 6.81 -1.29 -29.50
CA ASP A 71 5.52 -1.09 -30.20
C ASP A 71 4.52 -2.26 -29.96
N MET A 72 4.59 -2.87 -28.77
CA MET A 72 3.78 -4.02 -28.37
C MET A 72 2.53 -3.63 -27.58
N ALA A 73 2.40 -2.36 -27.19
CA ALA A 73 1.22 -1.83 -26.50
C ALA A 73 0.26 -1.18 -27.51
N ASP A 74 -0.96 -1.71 -27.60
CA ASP A 74 -2.01 -1.05 -28.36
C ASP A 74 -2.69 0.06 -27.55
N ALA A 75 -3.12 1.12 -28.24
CA ALA A 75 -3.65 2.32 -27.60
C ALA A 75 -4.94 2.05 -26.80
N GLU A 76 -5.77 1.11 -27.24
CA GLU A 76 -7.04 0.76 -26.57
C GLU A 76 -6.78 0.10 -25.21
N SER A 77 -5.84 -0.85 -25.14
CA SER A 77 -5.42 -1.50 -23.90
C SER A 77 -4.79 -0.50 -22.92
N VAL A 78 -3.96 0.43 -23.41
CA VAL A 78 -3.35 1.48 -22.58
C VAL A 78 -4.42 2.39 -21.98
N GLU A 79 -5.35 2.88 -22.80
CA GLU A 79 -6.45 3.74 -22.35
C GLU A 79 -7.32 3.05 -21.29
N LYS A 80 -7.60 1.76 -21.47
CA LYS A 80 -8.39 0.95 -20.53
C LYS A 80 -7.70 0.76 -19.17
N LEU A 81 -6.39 0.58 -19.14
CA LEU A 81 -5.64 0.27 -17.92
C LEU A 81 -5.19 1.51 -17.16
N THR A 82 -4.98 2.64 -17.85
CA THR A 82 -4.48 3.89 -17.28
C THR A 82 -5.24 4.36 -16.01
N PRO A 83 -6.59 4.32 -15.94
CA PRO A 83 -7.30 4.75 -14.75
C PRO A 83 -6.97 3.96 -13.48
N ALA A 84 -6.75 2.64 -13.61
CA ALA A 84 -6.39 1.79 -12.47
C ALA A 84 -4.96 2.12 -11.96
N PHE A 85 -4.04 2.41 -12.88
CA PHE A 85 -2.69 2.86 -12.53
C PHE A 85 -2.68 4.19 -11.80
N GLU A 86 -3.43 5.18 -12.29
CA GLU A 86 -3.52 6.48 -11.63
C GLU A 86 -4.17 6.39 -10.25
N MET A 87 -5.18 5.53 -10.09
CA MET A 87 -5.79 5.26 -8.78
C MET A 87 -4.77 4.66 -7.80
N ALA A 88 -4.00 3.66 -8.22
CA ALA A 88 -2.96 3.05 -7.40
C ALA A 88 -1.86 4.06 -7.01
N ARG A 89 -1.39 4.86 -7.99
CA ARG A 89 -0.38 5.90 -7.77
C ARG A 89 -0.87 6.95 -6.77
N THR A 90 -2.11 7.40 -6.91
CA THR A 90 -2.74 8.36 -6.00
C THR A 90 -2.84 7.79 -4.58
N ALA A 91 -3.31 6.55 -4.43
CA ALA A 91 -3.41 5.90 -3.14
C ALA A 91 -2.04 5.74 -2.45
N ILE A 92 -1.00 5.38 -3.20
CA ILE A 92 0.38 5.28 -2.69
C ILE A 92 0.89 6.65 -2.26
N ASN A 93 0.69 7.70 -3.06
CA ASN A 93 1.12 9.06 -2.70
C ASN A 93 0.43 9.56 -1.43
N ASN A 94 -0.88 9.32 -1.30
CA ASN A 94 -1.63 9.63 -0.08
C ASN A 94 -1.04 8.88 1.13
N ALA A 95 -0.76 7.58 0.99
CA ALA A 95 -0.15 6.79 2.05
C ALA A 95 1.26 7.27 2.43
N LEU A 96 2.03 7.80 1.47
CA LEU A 96 3.34 8.43 1.71
C LEU A 96 3.24 9.85 2.31
N GLY A 97 2.04 10.40 2.46
CA GLY A 97 1.83 11.77 2.93
C GLY A 97 2.36 12.81 1.95
N LYS A 98 2.07 12.62 0.67
CA LYS A 98 2.28 13.59 -0.41
C LYS A 98 0.93 14.18 -0.82
N GLU A 99 0.93 15.48 -1.11
CA GLU A 99 -0.21 16.20 -1.68
C GLU A 99 -0.26 16.02 -3.21
#